data_AF-A0A847HCQ4-F1
#
_entry.id   AF-A0A847HCQ4-F1
#
_cell.length_a   1.000
_cell.length_b   1.000
_cell.length_c   1.000
_cell.angle_alpha   90.00
_cell.angle_beta   90.00
_cell.angle_gamma   90.00
#
_symmetry.space_group_name_H-M   'P 1'
#
loop_
_entity.id
_entity.type
_entity.pdbx_description
1 polymer ?
#
loop_
_entity_poly.entity_id
_entity_poly.type
_entity_poly.pdbx_seq_one_letter_code
_entity_poly.pdbx_strand_id
1 'polypeptide(L)'
;MKHHFEIKVPHGKLVVVDVSVEDGRITGTQVSGDFFLEPDEAYEALGPALEGASISETTAELQARLDNALARIHDVALHGFSTNDVAVAVRRAVSGGTDFTDHEWEIIHPGPLPTRVNVALDELMLDQVAAGTRGPTLRFWEWEDKATVIGSYQSYVNEVEPEGVEKYGIQVVRRISGGGAMFMEGGNCITYSLYVPGSLVAGLSYEDSYAYLDQWVLAALARHGVNAWYVPINDITS
;
A
#
# COMPACT_ATOMS: atom_id res chain seq x y z
N MET A 1 1.07 0.40 -26.99
CA MET A 1 0.92 1.45 -25.96
C MET A 1 2.22 1.53 -25.17
N LYS A 2 2.60 2.71 -24.66
CA LYS A 2 3.77 2.88 -23.79
C LYS A 2 3.30 3.17 -22.36
N HIS A 3 3.94 2.53 -21.40
CA HIS A 3 3.65 2.62 -19.98
C HIS A 3 4.92 3.00 -19.24
N HIS A 4 4.76 3.74 -18.14
CA HIS A 4 5.87 4.22 -17.32
C HIS A 4 5.51 4.06 -15.85
N PHE A 5 6.47 3.66 -15.02
CA PHE A 5 6.33 3.68 -13.58
C PHE A 5 7.69 3.81 -12.90
N GLU A 6 7.73 4.55 -11.79
CA GLU A 6 8.90 4.67 -10.94
C GLU A 6 8.59 4.20 -9.51
N ILE A 7 9.53 3.49 -8.90
CA ILE A 7 9.43 3.03 -7.52
C ILE A 7 10.71 3.37 -6.76
N LYS A 8 10.56 3.98 -5.58
CA LYS A 8 11.66 4.17 -4.63
C LYS A 8 11.70 2.97 -3.68
N VAL A 9 12.70 2.09 -3.83
CA VAL A 9 12.87 0.95 -2.93
C VAL A 9 13.18 1.45 -1.51
N PRO A 10 12.45 1.00 -0.47
CA PRO A 10 12.72 1.39 0.91
C PRO A 10 14.17 1.11 1.30
N HIS A 11 14.88 2.15 1.79
CA HIS A 11 16.32 2.11 2.09
C HIS A 11 17.22 1.72 0.89
N GLY A 12 16.67 1.69 -0.31
CA GLY A 12 17.34 1.28 -1.55
C GLY A 12 17.38 2.40 -2.58
N LYS A 13 17.31 1.99 -3.83
CA LYS A 13 17.50 2.81 -5.02
C LYS A 13 16.17 3.00 -5.77
N LEU A 14 16.13 4.01 -6.61
CA LEU A 14 15.06 4.29 -7.56
C LEU A 14 15.16 3.28 -8.70
N VAL A 15 14.05 2.64 -9.02
CA VAL A 15 13.86 1.80 -10.19
C VAL A 15 12.76 2.43 -11.04
N VAL A 16 13.06 2.64 -12.32
CA VAL A 16 12.18 3.24 -13.32
C VAL A 16 12.03 2.23 -14.45
N VAL A 17 10.80 2.04 -14.93
CA VAL A 17 10.52 1.15 -16.05
C VAL A 17 9.70 1.85 -17.12
N ASP A 18 10.10 1.67 -18.37
CA ASP A 18 9.32 2.04 -19.55
C ASP A 18 8.97 0.76 -20.32
N VAL A 19 7.68 0.49 -20.48
CA VAL A 19 7.16 -0.77 -21.03
C VAL A 19 6.34 -0.49 -22.27
N SER A 20 6.69 -1.15 -23.38
CA SER A 20 5.89 -1.14 -24.61
C SER A 20 5.02 -2.39 -24.67
N VAL A 21 3.74 -2.21 -25.01
CA VAL A 21 2.73 -3.28 -25.05
C VAL A 21 2.01 -3.28 -26.39
N GLU A 22 1.91 -4.45 -27.03
CA GLU A 22 1.09 -4.70 -28.22
C GLU A 22 0.30 -6.00 -28.03
N ASP A 23 -0.98 -6.00 -28.43
CA ASP A 23 -1.88 -7.17 -28.31
C ASP A 23 -1.88 -7.85 -26.93
N GLY A 24 -1.81 -7.04 -25.86
CA GLY A 24 -1.81 -7.53 -24.47
C GLY A 24 -0.50 -8.19 -24.04
N ARG A 25 0.58 -8.02 -24.80
CA ARG A 25 1.91 -8.56 -24.50
C ARG A 25 2.96 -7.47 -24.46
N ILE A 26 3.93 -7.63 -23.57
CA ILE A 26 5.11 -6.78 -23.50
C ILE A 26 5.97 -7.03 -24.74
N THR A 27 6.26 -5.97 -25.51
CA THR A 27 7.10 -6.02 -26.71
C THR A 27 8.46 -5.34 -26.51
N GLY A 28 8.64 -4.63 -25.41
CA GLY A 28 9.93 -4.06 -25.02
C GLY A 28 9.86 -3.50 -23.62
N THR A 29 10.95 -3.66 -22.86
CA THR A 29 11.08 -3.11 -21.51
C THR A 29 12.44 -2.44 -21.37
N GLN A 30 12.45 -1.22 -20.87
CA GLN A 30 13.65 -0.52 -20.44
C GLN A 30 13.58 -0.35 -18.92
N VAL A 31 14.62 -0.81 -18.22
CA VAL A 31 14.78 -0.62 -16.77
C VAL A 31 15.89 0.40 -16.57
N SER A 32 15.69 1.42 -15.75
CA SER A 32 16.68 2.45 -15.44
C SER A 32 16.53 2.92 -13.99
N GLY A 33 17.47 3.73 -13.47
CA GLY A 33 17.43 4.16 -12.07
C GLY A 33 18.78 4.62 -11.53
N ASP A 34 18.89 4.74 -10.21
CA ASP A 34 20.15 5.07 -9.49
C ASP A 34 20.76 3.85 -8.76
N PHE A 35 20.46 2.65 -9.25
CA PHE A 35 20.97 1.37 -8.78
C PHE A 35 22.28 0.94 -9.45
N PHE A 36 22.92 -0.08 -8.88
CA PHE A 36 24.08 -0.74 -9.48
C PHE A 36 23.79 -2.23 -9.67
N LEU A 37 24.34 -2.80 -10.73
CA LEU A 37 24.21 -4.21 -11.08
C LEU A 37 25.54 -4.67 -11.65
N GLU A 38 26.05 -5.78 -11.14
CA GLU A 38 27.29 -6.42 -11.63
C GLU A 38 27.01 -7.89 -12.00
N PRO A 39 27.62 -8.43 -13.07
CA PRO A 39 28.35 -7.70 -14.12
C PRO A 39 27.41 -6.88 -15.01
N ASP A 40 27.94 -5.93 -15.79
CA ASP A 40 27.15 -5.05 -16.69
C ASP A 40 26.24 -5.84 -17.66
N GLU A 41 26.66 -7.03 -18.09
CA GLU A 41 25.89 -7.94 -18.94
C GLU A 41 24.54 -8.35 -18.32
N ALA A 42 24.43 -8.34 -16.99
CA ALA A 42 23.18 -8.63 -16.28
C ALA A 42 22.12 -7.56 -16.54
N TYR A 43 22.53 -6.30 -16.74
CA TYR A 43 21.60 -5.22 -17.08
C TYR A 43 20.96 -5.44 -18.45
N GLU A 44 21.74 -5.92 -19.43
CA GLU A 44 21.25 -6.21 -20.78
C GLU A 44 20.23 -7.36 -20.80
N ALA A 45 20.23 -8.22 -19.78
CA ALA A 45 19.29 -9.33 -19.66
C ALA A 45 17.90 -8.92 -19.13
N LEU A 46 17.78 -7.81 -18.39
CA LEU A 46 16.53 -7.43 -17.70
C LEU A 46 15.36 -7.16 -18.67
N GLY A 47 15.59 -6.31 -19.67
CA GLY A 47 14.56 -5.93 -20.64
C GLY A 47 14.06 -7.13 -21.46
N PRO A 48 14.95 -7.87 -22.16
CA PRO A 48 14.57 -9.04 -22.95
C PRO A 48 13.90 -10.16 -22.15
N ALA A 49 14.18 -10.29 -20.85
CA ALA A 49 13.55 -11.31 -20.00
C ALA A 49 12.02 -11.14 -19.90
N LEU A 50 11.53 -9.91 -20.04
CA LEU A 50 10.12 -9.56 -19.90
C LEU A 50 9.37 -9.53 -21.24
N GLU A 51 10.09 -9.59 -22.36
CA GLU A 51 9.46 -9.61 -23.69
C GLU A 51 8.60 -10.86 -23.89
N GLY A 52 7.45 -10.67 -24.51
CA GLY A 52 6.43 -11.69 -24.73
C GLY A 52 5.57 -12.01 -23.50
N ALA A 53 5.88 -11.49 -22.31
CA ALA A 53 5.03 -11.67 -21.13
C ALA A 53 3.64 -11.06 -21.35
N SER A 54 2.60 -11.75 -20.86
CA SER A 54 1.24 -11.19 -20.88
C SER A 54 1.12 -10.08 -19.85
N ILE A 55 0.40 -8.99 -20.16
CA ILE A 55 0.09 -7.94 -19.18
C ILE A 55 -0.81 -8.43 -18.03
N SER A 56 -1.29 -9.67 -18.08
CA SER A 56 -2.04 -10.33 -17.01
C SER A 56 -1.16 -11.17 -16.08
N GLU A 57 0.13 -11.34 -16.38
CA GLU A 57 1.05 -12.06 -15.49
C GLU A 57 1.19 -11.33 -14.15
N THR A 58 1.30 -12.13 -13.09
CA THR A 58 1.50 -11.69 -11.72
C THR A 58 2.92 -11.19 -11.49
N THR A 59 3.13 -10.41 -10.43
CA THR A 59 4.46 -9.97 -10.01
C THR A 59 5.42 -11.15 -9.85
N ALA A 60 4.97 -12.26 -9.27
CA ALA A 60 5.78 -13.46 -9.07
C ALA A 60 6.19 -14.12 -10.40
N GLU A 61 5.31 -14.16 -11.40
CA GLU A 61 5.63 -14.69 -12.74
C GLU A 61 6.66 -13.80 -13.46
N LEU A 62 6.48 -12.47 -13.38
CA LEU A 62 7.44 -11.51 -13.95
C LEU A 62 8.79 -11.58 -13.25
N GLN A 63 8.81 -11.69 -11.92
CA GLN A 63 10.03 -11.88 -11.14
C GLN A 63 10.74 -13.18 -11.55
N ALA A 64 10.01 -14.30 -11.68
CA ALA A 64 10.59 -15.57 -12.09
C ALA A 64 11.25 -15.50 -13.48
N ARG A 65 10.72 -14.70 -14.41
CA ARG A 65 11.37 -14.46 -15.71
C ARG A 65 12.71 -13.76 -15.55
N LEU A 66 12.75 -12.71 -14.73
CA LEU A 66 13.98 -11.97 -14.43
C LEU A 66 15.01 -12.87 -13.74
N ASP A 67 14.60 -13.61 -12.72
CA ASP A 67 15.47 -14.55 -11.99
C ASP A 67 16.05 -15.62 -12.93
N ASN A 68 15.24 -16.19 -13.82
CA ASN A 68 15.68 -17.18 -14.81
C ASN A 68 16.65 -16.61 -15.85
N ALA A 69 16.51 -15.33 -16.21
CA ALA A 69 17.43 -14.66 -17.12
C ALA A 69 18.78 -14.39 -16.44
N LEU A 70 18.75 -13.87 -15.21
CA LEU A 70 19.94 -13.55 -14.43
C LEU A 70 20.69 -14.82 -13.96
N ALA A 71 20.00 -15.94 -13.72
CA ALA A 71 20.63 -17.20 -13.33
C ALA A 71 21.61 -17.78 -14.38
N ARG A 72 21.58 -17.27 -15.61
CA ARG A 72 22.51 -17.65 -16.69
C ARG A 72 23.82 -16.87 -16.65
N ILE A 73 23.93 -15.88 -15.77
CA ILE A 73 25.06 -14.98 -15.64
C ILE A 73 25.73 -15.28 -14.30
N HIS A 74 27.05 -15.41 -14.32
CA HIS A 74 27.83 -15.70 -13.12
C HIS A 74 28.00 -14.45 -12.26
N ASP A 75 27.99 -14.64 -10.94
CA ASP A 75 28.29 -13.62 -9.93
C ASP A 75 27.40 -12.36 -10.00
N VAL A 76 26.12 -12.54 -10.33
CA VAL A 76 25.16 -11.44 -10.36
C VAL A 76 24.95 -10.83 -8.97
N ALA A 77 25.17 -9.53 -8.85
CA ALA A 77 24.92 -8.74 -7.65
C ALA A 77 24.01 -7.55 -7.96
N LEU A 78 22.84 -7.50 -7.32
CA LEU A 78 21.88 -6.39 -7.42
C LEU A 78 22.05 -5.49 -6.18
N HIS A 79 22.40 -4.22 -6.39
CA HIS A 79 22.69 -3.29 -5.31
C HIS A 79 21.59 -2.24 -5.15
N GLY A 80 20.85 -2.36 -4.05
CA GLY A 80 19.80 -1.42 -3.67
C GLY A 80 18.47 -1.62 -4.39
N PHE A 81 18.32 -2.74 -5.10
CA PHE A 81 17.07 -3.21 -5.67
C PHE A 81 17.12 -4.74 -5.84
N SER A 82 16.00 -5.33 -6.21
CA SER A 82 15.81 -6.75 -6.48
C SER A 82 15.03 -6.96 -7.79
N THR A 83 15.02 -8.20 -8.28
CA THR A 83 14.14 -8.58 -9.40
C THR A 83 12.66 -8.41 -9.07
N ASN A 84 12.28 -8.57 -7.80
CA ASN A 84 10.92 -8.26 -7.33
C ASN A 84 10.58 -6.77 -7.51
N ASP A 85 11.51 -5.85 -7.22
CA ASP A 85 11.25 -4.42 -7.38
C ASP A 85 10.99 -4.04 -8.85
N VAL A 86 11.77 -4.63 -9.78
CA VAL A 86 11.55 -4.47 -11.23
C VAL A 86 10.19 -5.07 -11.64
N ALA A 87 9.87 -6.27 -11.15
CA ALA A 87 8.61 -6.93 -11.45
C ALA A 87 7.40 -6.13 -10.94
N VAL A 88 7.47 -5.57 -9.73
CA VAL A 88 6.47 -4.66 -9.16
C VAL A 88 6.35 -3.41 -10.02
N ALA A 89 7.46 -2.76 -10.39
CA ALA A 89 7.42 -1.57 -11.24
C ALA A 89 6.75 -1.84 -12.59
N VAL A 90 7.09 -2.95 -13.25
CA VAL A 90 6.47 -3.36 -14.53
C VAL A 90 4.99 -3.64 -14.34
N ARG A 91 4.63 -4.38 -13.28
CA ARG A 91 3.24 -4.71 -12.96
C ARG A 91 2.41 -3.45 -12.74
N ARG A 92 2.92 -2.49 -11.95
CA ARG A 92 2.29 -1.19 -11.70
C ARG A 92 2.17 -0.37 -13.00
N ALA A 93 3.20 -0.31 -13.83
CA ALA A 93 3.18 0.40 -15.11
C ALA A 93 2.05 -0.09 -16.04
N VAL A 94 1.94 -1.40 -16.25
CA VAL A 94 0.95 -1.97 -17.17
C VAL A 94 -0.45 -2.05 -16.57
N SER A 95 -0.60 -1.93 -15.24
CA SER A 95 -1.90 -1.84 -14.57
C SER A 95 -2.45 -0.41 -14.43
N GLY A 96 -1.72 0.61 -14.88
CA GLY A 96 -2.09 2.01 -14.67
C GLY A 96 -1.93 2.46 -13.22
N GLY A 97 -0.91 1.92 -12.54
CA GLY A 97 -0.52 2.31 -11.20
C GLY A 97 -0.07 3.77 -11.14
N THR A 98 -0.38 4.42 -10.03
CA THR A 98 0.09 5.77 -9.67
C THR A 98 0.75 5.70 -8.30
N ASP A 99 1.67 6.60 -7.99
CA ASP A 99 2.31 6.73 -6.67
C ASP A 99 1.71 7.89 -5.83
N PHE A 100 2.09 8.01 -4.57
CA PHE A 100 1.62 9.09 -3.68
C PHE A 100 1.89 10.47 -4.26
N THR A 101 3.01 10.65 -4.95
CA THR A 101 3.43 11.93 -5.54
C THR A 101 2.68 12.32 -6.82
N ASP A 102 1.92 11.39 -7.42
CA ASP A 102 1.12 11.66 -8.62
C ASP A 102 -0.21 12.37 -8.32
N HIS A 103 -0.53 12.55 -7.04
CA HIS A 103 -1.83 13.07 -6.62
C HIS A 103 -1.69 14.34 -5.77
N GLU A 104 -2.69 15.22 -5.94
CA GLU A 104 -2.95 16.31 -5.00
C GLU A 104 -3.78 15.78 -3.84
N TRP A 105 -3.25 15.91 -2.62
CA TRP A 105 -3.85 15.34 -1.41
C TRP A 105 -4.64 16.37 -0.62
N GLU A 106 -5.82 15.98 -0.15
CA GLU A 106 -6.52 16.69 0.91
C GLU A 106 -6.13 16.13 2.27
N ILE A 107 -5.69 17.00 3.19
CA ILE A 107 -5.42 16.64 4.58
C ILE A 107 -6.50 17.26 5.45
N ILE A 108 -7.24 16.43 6.17
CA ILE A 108 -8.36 16.86 7.03
C ILE A 108 -8.03 16.53 8.47
N HIS A 109 -8.17 17.52 9.35
CA HIS A 109 -8.07 17.34 10.80
C HIS A 109 -9.17 18.18 11.47
N PRO A 110 -10.39 17.63 11.63
CA PRO A 110 -11.53 18.38 12.14
C PRO A 110 -11.52 18.50 13.67
N GLY A 111 -10.53 17.91 14.35
CA GLY A 111 -10.51 17.71 15.79
C GLY A 111 -11.38 16.52 16.24
N PRO A 112 -11.68 16.42 17.54
CA PRO A 112 -12.52 15.35 18.08
C PRO A 112 -13.95 15.42 17.56
N LEU A 113 -14.48 14.27 17.14
CA LEU A 113 -15.87 14.06 16.74
C LEU A 113 -16.40 12.79 17.40
N PRO A 114 -17.73 12.63 17.60
CA PRO A 114 -18.27 11.39 18.13
C PRO A 114 -17.85 10.17 17.28
N THR A 115 -17.53 9.04 17.90
CA THR A 115 -17.03 7.84 17.18
C THR A 115 -17.94 7.43 16.02
N ARG A 116 -19.26 7.46 16.22
CA ARG A 116 -20.26 7.16 15.18
C ARG A 116 -20.22 8.10 13.97
N VAL A 117 -19.81 9.35 14.17
CA VAL A 117 -19.63 10.31 13.07
C VAL A 117 -18.34 10.00 12.33
N ASN A 118 -17.25 9.71 13.05
CA ASN A 118 -15.98 9.35 12.44
C ASN A 118 -16.12 8.11 11.54
N VAL A 119 -16.73 7.03 12.01
CA VAL A 119 -16.90 5.82 11.18
C VAL A 119 -17.87 6.00 10.01
N ALA A 120 -18.86 6.90 10.12
CA ALA A 120 -19.75 7.23 9.01
C ALA A 120 -19.05 8.09 7.96
N LEU A 121 -18.14 8.98 8.39
CA LEU A 121 -17.29 9.74 7.49
C LEU A 121 -16.30 8.84 6.73
N ASP A 122 -15.87 7.72 7.33
CA ASP A 122 -15.03 6.74 6.61
C ASP A 122 -15.75 6.18 5.38
N GLU A 123 -17.02 5.78 5.52
CA GLU A 123 -17.84 5.28 4.41
C GLU A 123 -18.09 6.35 3.36
N LEU A 124 -18.53 7.54 3.78
CA LEU A 124 -18.82 8.63 2.86
C LEU A 124 -17.59 9.05 2.05
N MET A 125 -16.43 9.21 2.70
CA MET A 125 -15.21 9.64 2.03
C MET A 125 -14.66 8.56 1.10
N LEU A 126 -14.74 7.29 1.50
CA LEU A 126 -14.38 6.16 0.64
C LEU A 126 -15.23 6.16 -0.63
N ASP A 127 -16.55 6.27 -0.50
CA ASP A 127 -17.47 6.31 -1.64
C ASP A 127 -17.21 7.50 -2.56
N GLN A 128 -16.92 8.67 -1.99
CA GLN A 128 -16.62 9.88 -2.77
C GLN A 128 -15.33 9.74 -3.58
N VAL A 129 -14.27 9.16 -3.00
CA VAL A 129 -13.00 8.88 -3.70
C VAL A 129 -13.18 7.80 -4.76
N ALA A 130 -13.89 6.72 -4.43
CA ALA A 130 -14.19 5.65 -5.38
C ALA A 130 -15.02 6.15 -6.58
N ALA A 131 -15.94 7.08 -6.35
CA ALA A 131 -16.75 7.71 -7.39
C ALA A 131 -16.01 8.83 -8.17
N GLY A 132 -14.77 9.19 -7.78
CA GLY A 132 -14.01 10.28 -8.39
C GLY A 132 -14.57 11.68 -8.11
N THR A 133 -15.45 11.82 -7.12
CA THR A 133 -16.04 13.12 -6.71
C THR A 133 -15.20 13.85 -5.65
N ARG A 134 -14.18 13.18 -5.12
CA ARG A 134 -13.20 13.69 -4.15
C ARG A 134 -11.83 13.13 -4.52
N GLY A 135 -10.77 13.93 -4.35
CA GLY A 135 -9.39 13.47 -4.53
C GLY A 135 -8.89 12.63 -3.35
N PRO A 136 -7.70 12.01 -3.45
CA PRO A 136 -7.11 11.24 -2.36
C PRO A 136 -7.06 12.08 -1.07
N THR A 137 -7.46 11.49 0.05
CA THR A 137 -7.66 12.21 1.31
C THR A 137 -7.00 11.45 2.46
N LEU A 138 -6.21 12.16 3.26
CA LEU A 138 -5.71 11.71 4.57
C LEU A 138 -6.47 12.46 5.66
N ARG A 139 -7.20 11.74 6.49
CA ARG A 139 -7.95 12.32 7.61
C ARG A 139 -7.37 11.88 8.94
N PHE A 140 -6.92 12.83 9.74
CA PHE A 140 -6.61 12.60 11.16
C PHE A 140 -7.84 12.87 12.00
N TRP A 141 -8.10 12.00 12.96
CA TRP A 141 -9.20 12.17 13.91
C TRP A 141 -8.85 11.58 15.27
N GLU A 142 -9.52 12.14 16.28
CA GLU A 142 -9.26 11.89 17.70
C GLU A 142 -10.54 11.42 18.38
N TRP A 143 -10.34 10.73 19.51
CA TRP A 143 -11.41 10.16 20.32
C TRP A 143 -11.62 11.03 21.55
N GLU A 144 -12.88 11.33 21.86
CA GLU A 144 -13.30 11.94 23.13
C GLU A 144 -14.17 10.98 23.95
N ASP A 145 -14.91 10.10 23.26
CA ASP A 145 -15.75 9.07 23.85
C ASP A 145 -14.98 7.77 24.14
N LYS A 146 -15.55 6.96 25.04
CA LYS A 146 -15.11 5.59 25.28
C LYS A 146 -15.90 4.68 24.36
N ALA A 147 -15.21 4.05 23.42
CA ALA A 147 -15.89 3.29 22.38
C ALA A 147 -15.16 2.00 21.99
N THR A 148 -15.95 1.01 21.63
CA THR A 148 -15.50 -0.21 20.97
C THR A 148 -15.97 -0.18 19.52
N VAL A 149 -15.04 -0.28 18.57
CA VAL A 149 -15.35 -0.38 17.15
C VAL A 149 -15.16 -1.81 16.68
N ILE A 150 -16.25 -2.45 16.27
CA ILE A 150 -16.27 -3.81 15.73
C ILE A 150 -16.24 -3.79 14.20
N GLY A 151 -15.55 -4.77 13.61
CA GLY A 151 -15.47 -4.95 12.16
C GLY A 151 -16.81 -5.33 11.53
N SER A 152 -16.95 -5.09 10.23
CA SER A 152 -18.20 -5.26 9.49
C SER A 152 -18.83 -6.65 9.65
N TYR A 153 -18.02 -7.72 9.67
CA TYR A 153 -18.48 -9.11 9.77
C TYR A 153 -18.46 -9.70 11.20
N GLN A 154 -18.07 -8.94 12.22
CA GLN A 154 -17.95 -9.48 13.58
C GLN A 154 -19.30 -9.59 14.30
N SER A 155 -19.47 -10.67 15.08
CA SER A 155 -20.65 -10.86 15.93
C SER A 155 -20.55 -10.02 17.20
N TYR A 156 -21.53 -9.14 17.45
CA TYR A 156 -21.54 -8.29 18.64
C TYR A 156 -21.33 -9.09 19.94
N VAL A 157 -22.09 -10.18 20.10
CA VAL A 157 -22.08 -11.00 21.33
C VAL A 157 -20.79 -11.83 21.51
N ASN A 158 -19.98 -11.99 20.46
CA ASN A 158 -18.70 -12.69 20.55
C ASN A 158 -17.55 -11.74 20.88
N GLU A 159 -17.66 -10.47 20.48
CA GLU A 159 -16.58 -9.48 20.63
C GLU A 159 -16.74 -8.60 21.87
N VAL A 160 -17.97 -8.46 22.37
CA VAL A 160 -18.31 -7.45 23.38
C VAL A 160 -19.06 -8.09 24.54
N GLU A 161 -18.61 -7.80 25.76
CA GLU A 161 -19.27 -8.13 27.01
C GLU A 161 -20.38 -7.10 27.33
N PRO A 162 -21.68 -7.44 27.19
CA PRO A 162 -22.76 -6.47 27.36
C PRO A 162 -22.82 -5.83 28.75
N GLU A 163 -22.50 -6.59 29.80
CA GLU A 163 -22.50 -6.05 31.17
C GLU A 163 -21.41 -4.98 31.34
N GLY A 164 -20.26 -5.16 30.67
CA GLY A 164 -19.17 -4.18 30.65
C GLY A 164 -19.56 -2.91 29.90
N VAL A 165 -20.26 -3.05 28.77
CA VAL A 165 -20.76 -1.90 27.99
C VAL A 165 -21.66 -1.02 28.83
N GLU A 166 -22.65 -1.60 29.50
CA GLU A 166 -23.58 -0.87 30.34
C GLU A 166 -22.88 -0.25 31.56
N LYS A 167 -22.06 -1.04 32.26
CA LYS A 167 -21.36 -0.60 33.47
C LYS A 167 -20.42 0.58 33.22
N TYR A 168 -19.72 0.60 32.09
CA TYR A 168 -18.71 1.62 31.78
C TYR A 168 -19.18 2.67 30.77
N GLY A 169 -20.44 2.59 30.30
CA GLY A 169 -21.01 3.53 29.35
C GLY A 169 -20.29 3.53 27.99
N ILE A 170 -19.87 2.36 27.51
CA ILE A 170 -19.11 2.22 26.27
C ILE A 170 -20.03 2.37 25.05
N GLN A 171 -19.64 3.15 24.06
CA GLN A 171 -20.32 3.15 22.77
C GLN A 171 -19.81 2.00 21.90
N VAL A 172 -20.69 1.13 21.44
CA VAL A 172 -20.31 0.10 20.47
C VAL A 172 -20.74 0.54 19.08
N VAL A 173 -19.78 0.64 18.17
CA VAL A 173 -20.02 1.09 16.80
C VAL A 173 -19.45 0.08 15.81
N ARG A 174 -20.15 -0.14 14.70
CA ARG A 174 -19.67 -1.01 13.61
C ARG A 174 -19.10 -0.16 12.49
N ARG A 175 -17.88 -0.47 12.05
CA ARG A 175 -17.25 0.17 10.89
C ARG A 175 -17.49 -0.62 9.61
N ILE A 176 -17.33 0.03 8.46
CA ILE A 176 -17.50 -0.58 7.15
C ILE A 176 -16.38 -1.58 6.79
N SER A 177 -15.18 -1.36 7.33
CA SER A 177 -14.03 -2.24 7.08
C SER A 177 -14.09 -3.53 7.90
N GLY A 178 -13.40 -4.56 7.41
CA GLY A 178 -13.18 -5.81 8.14
C GLY A 178 -12.16 -5.65 9.28
N GLY A 179 -11.62 -6.76 9.75
CA GLY A 179 -10.66 -6.82 10.86
C GLY A 179 -11.31 -6.98 12.24
N GLY A 180 -10.47 -7.00 13.27
CA GLY A 180 -10.88 -7.26 14.65
C GLY A 180 -11.58 -6.10 15.36
N ALA A 181 -12.01 -6.34 16.59
CA ALA A 181 -12.60 -5.33 17.46
C ALA A 181 -11.48 -4.52 18.12
N MET A 182 -11.68 -3.20 18.23
CA MET A 182 -10.75 -2.29 18.91
C MET A 182 -11.50 -1.53 20.00
N PHE A 183 -10.85 -1.34 21.14
CA PHE A 183 -11.35 -0.50 22.23
C PHE A 183 -10.41 0.68 22.41
N MET A 184 -10.96 1.89 22.41
CA MET A 184 -10.20 3.12 22.59
C MET A 184 -10.79 3.98 23.72
N GLU A 185 -9.91 4.58 24.50
CA GLU A 185 -10.23 5.66 25.44
C GLU A 185 -9.64 6.97 24.90
N GLY A 186 -10.42 8.06 25.02
CA GLY A 186 -10.03 9.38 24.50
C GLY A 186 -8.66 9.85 24.99
N GLY A 187 -7.92 10.52 24.11
CA GLY A 187 -6.59 11.07 24.39
C GLY A 187 -5.41 10.08 24.35
N ASN A 188 -5.67 8.77 24.17
CA ASN A 188 -4.61 7.74 24.19
C ASN A 188 -4.14 7.28 22.80
N CYS A 189 -4.64 7.88 21.72
CA CYS A 189 -4.27 7.47 20.37
C CYS A 189 -4.39 8.61 19.35
N ILE A 190 -3.64 8.45 18.27
CA ILE A 190 -3.82 9.19 17.03
C ILE A 190 -4.45 8.20 16.05
N THR A 191 -5.57 8.56 15.44
CA THR A 191 -6.20 7.74 14.41
C THR A 191 -6.17 8.48 13.08
N TYR A 192 -5.87 7.73 12.02
CA TYR A 192 -5.93 8.24 10.66
C TYR A 192 -6.78 7.32 9.79
N SER A 193 -7.41 7.91 8.78
CA SER A 193 -8.07 7.20 7.69
C SER A 193 -7.47 7.69 6.38
N LEU A 194 -7.07 6.77 5.52
CA LEU A 194 -6.49 7.05 4.21
C LEU A 194 -7.46 6.55 3.13
N TYR A 195 -7.93 7.46 2.28
CA TYR A 195 -8.85 7.14 1.18
C TYR A 195 -8.17 7.42 -0.14
N VAL A 196 -8.01 6.39 -0.96
CA VAL A 196 -7.15 6.43 -2.15
C VAL A 196 -7.85 5.85 -3.37
N PRO A 197 -7.54 6.35 -4.58
CA PRO A 197 -8.03 5.78 -5.81
C PRO A 197 -7.44 4.38 -6.01
N GLY A 198 -8.16 3.51 -6.70
CA GLY A 198 -7.68 2.16 -7.00
C GLY A 198 -6.36 2.15 -7.78
N SER A 199 -6.04 3.21 -8.53
CA SER A 199 -4.76 3.36 -9.22
C SER A 199 -3.56 3.41 -8.26
N LEU A 200 -3.73 3.90 -7.03
CA LEU A 200 -2.63 4.00 -6.06
C LEU A 200 -2.10 2.62 -5.65
N VAL A 201 -2.97 1.61 -5.66
CA VAL A 201 -2.64 0.22 -5.31
C VAL A 201 -2.68 -0.72 -6.51
N ALA A 202 -2.93 -0.20 -7.71
CA ALA A 202 -3.01 -1.02 -8.92
C ALA A 202 -1.67 -1.69 -9.19
N GLY A 203 -1.72 -3.01 -9.39
CA GLY A 203 -0.54 -3.84 -9.63
C GLY A 203 0.10 -4.41 -8.36
N LEU A 204 -0.37 -4.04 -7.17
CA LEU A 204 0.02 -4.67 -5.91
C LEU A 204 -0.89 -5.84 -5.56
N SER A 205 -0.37 -6.80 -4.79
CA SER A 205 -1.21 -7.77 -4.09
C SER A 205 -1.99 -7.08 -2.96
N TYR A 206 -2.99 -7.77 -2.41
CA TYR A 206 -3.73 -7.24 -1.26
C TYR A 206 -2.80 -7.00 -0.06
N GLU A 207 -1.91 -7.95 0.24
CA GLU A 207 -0.95 -7.83 1.35
C GLU A 207 0.06 -6.70 1.10
N ASP A 208 0.64 -6.62 -0.10
CA ASP A 208 1.59 -5.57 -0.45
C ASP A 208 0.95 -4.18 -0.43
N SER A 209 -0.35 -4.09 -0.71
CA SER A 209 -1.06 -2.81 -0.65
C SER A 209 -1.10 -2.23 0.75
N TYR A 210 -1.28 -3.05 1.81
CA TYR A 210 -1.20 -2.56 3.19
C TYR A 210 0.21 -2.08 3.50
N ALA A 211 1.21 -2.91 3.24
CA ALA A 211 2.61 -2.57 3.50
C ALA A 211 3.01 -1.26 2.80
N TYR A 212 2.60 -1.08 1.54
CA TYR A 212 2.82 0.14 0.75
C TYR A 212 2.10 1.36 1.33
N LEU A 213 0.82 1.24 1.68
CA LEU A 213 0.03 2.36 2.24
C LEU A 213 0.50 2.78 3.64
N ASP A 214 1.18 1.90 4.37
CA ASP A 214 1.71 2.16 5.72
C ASP A 214 3.17 2.67 5.74
N GLN A 215 3.88 2.70 4.61
CA GLN A 215 5.29 3.11 4.57
C GLN A 215 5.52 4.53 5.10
N TRP A 216 4.61 5.45 4.80
CA TRP A 216 4.73 6.84 5.26
C TRP A 216 4.65 6.94 6.79
N VAL A 217 3.89 6.05 7.45
CA VAL A 217 3.76 6.00 8.91
C VAL A 217 5.07 5.55 9.54
N LEU A 218 5.67 4.48 9.01
CA LEU A 218 6.99 4.00 9.45
C LEU A 218 8.06 5.09 9.29
N ALA A 219 8.05 5.77 8.14
CA ALA A 219 8.97 6.88 7.88
C ALA A 219 8.77 8.05 8.87
N ALA A 220 7.52 8.40 9.18
CA ALA A 220 7.21 9.43 10.16
C ALA A 220 7.67 9.04 11.58
N LEU A 221 7.35 7.82 12.02
CA LEU A 221 7.76 7.27 13.32
C LEU A 221 9.28 7.25 13.48
N ALA A 222 10.01 6.79 12.46
CA ALA A 222 11.47 6.78 12.46
C ALA A 222 12.07 8.19 12.61
N ARG A 223 11.48 9.21 11.96
CA ARG A 223 11.91 10.62 12.10
C ARG A 223 11.70 11.16 13.52
N HIS A 224 10.79 10.57 14.29
CA HIS A 224 10.55 10.87 15.69
C HIS A 224 11.34 9.96 16.65
N GLY A 225 12.26 9.13 16.14
CA GLY A 225 13.11 8.27 16.95
C GLY A 225 12.43 6.99 17.44
N VAL A 226 11.27 6.63 16.88
CA VAL A 226 10.58 5.37 17.18
C VAL A 226 11.11 4.28 16.24
N ASN A 227 11.63 3.20 16.81
CA ASN A 227 12.08 2.02 16.06
C ASN A 227 10.90 1.12 15.70
N ALA A 228 10.07 1.55 14.74
CA ALA A 228 8.90 0.79 14.30
C ALA A 228 9.18 -0.07 13.06
N TRP A 229 8.56 -1.25 12.97
CA TRP A 229 8.60 -2.12 11.79
C TRP A 229 7.22 -2.72 11.50
N TYR A 230 7.05 -3.14 10.25
CA TYR A 230 5.82 -3.74 9.75
C TYR A 230 5.76 -5.24 10.04
N VAL A 231 4.58 -5.72 10.44
CA VAL A 231 4.26 -7.14 10.63
C VAL A 231 3.01 -7.45 9.81
N PRO A 232 3.13 -8.28 8.75
CA PRO A 232 1.99 -8.64 7.94
C PRO A 232 0.87 -9.30 8.76
N ILE A 233 -0.41 -9.07 8.43
CA ILE A 233 -0.88 -8.36 7.22
C ILE A 233 -1.17 -6.87 7.43
N ASN A 234 -1.20 -6.36 8.65
CA ASN A 234 -1.73 -5.00 8.90
C ASN A 234 -1.21 -4.34 10.19
N ASP A 235 -0.15 -4.87 10.81
CA ASP A 235 0.33 -4.37 12.09
C ASP A 235 1.64 -3.58 11.92
N ILE A 236 1.75 -2.48 12.64
CA ILE A 236 3.01 -1.76 12.88
C ILE A 236 3.36 -1.93 14.36
N THR A 237 4.57 -2.38 14.66
CA THR A 237 5.04 -2.64 16.03
C THR A 237 6.40 -1.95 16.28
N SER A 238 6.81 -1.78 17.54
CA SER A 238 8.04 -1.07 17.96
C SER A 238 8.63 -1.59 19.26
#